data_AF-A0A0A3XHF8-F1
#
_entry.id   AF-A0A0A3XHF8-F1
#
_cell.length_a   1.000
_cell.length_b   1.000
_cell.length_c   1.000
_cell.angle_alpha   90.00
_cell.angle_beta   90.00
_cell.angle_gamma   90.00
#
_symmetry.space_group_name_H-M   'P 1'
#
loop_
_entity.id
_entity.type
_entity.pdbx_description
1 polymer ?
#
loop_
_entity_poly.entity_id
_entity_poly.type
_entity_poly.pdbx_seq_one_letter_code
_entity_poly.pdbx_strand_id
1 'polypeptide(L)'
;MALIYIVVIAYLGLPILATLFYSIADQWDETVLPASYTLHWYSVMFSDPEVLAAIGRSLLVAGATVLLNLILFVPTVLIISLFLPKVQGAMRLLAMLPFALPGVILAVGLIQIYSKGILPIAGTFWILLFSYMVACLPYMYNAVINSIQ
;
A
#
# COMPACT_ATOMS: atom_id res chain seq x y z
N MET A 1 -23.59 10.10 21.47
CA MET A 1 -22.20 9.76 21.08
C MET A 1 -22.03 8.27 20.81
N ALA A 2 -22.28 7.36 21.77
CA ALA A 2 -22.13 5.90 21.55
C ALA A 2 -22.93 5.36 20.35
N LEU A 3 -24.19 5.79 20.17
CA LEU A 3 -25.02 5.39 19.03
C LEU A 3 -24.40 5.78 17.68
N ILE A 4 -23.81 6.97 17.59
CA ILE A 4 -23.16 7.46 16.37
C ILE A 4 -21.97 6.58 16.02
N TYR A 5 -21.12 6.24 17.00
CA TYR A 5 -19.98 5.34 16.77
C TYR A 5 -20.43 3.95 16.30
N ILE A 6 -21.48 3.39 16.89
CA ILE A 6 -22.01 2.08 16.49
C ILE A 6 -22.51 2.11 15.03
N VAL A 7 -23.27 3.14 14.66
CA VAL A 7 -23.79 3.28 13.29
C VAL A 7 -22.65 3.44 12.28
N VAL A 8 -21.63 4.24 12.61
CA VAL A 8 -20.46 4.43 11.74
C VAL A 8 -19.67 3.13 11.57
N ILE A 9 -19.40 2.41 12.66
CA ILE A 9 -18.69 1.12 12.61
C ILE A 9 -19.50 0.10 11.80
N ALA A 10 -20.81 0.01 12.02
CA ALA A 10 -21.67 -0.90 11.27
C ALA A 10 -21.68 -0.55 9.78
N TYR A 11 -21.78 0.72 9.43
CA TYR A 11 -21.76 1.19 8.04
C TYR A 11 -20.42 0.88 7.34
N LEU A 12 -19.29 1.15 8.01
CA LEU A 12 -17.95 0.84 7.47
C LEU A 12 -17.65 -0.66 7.44
N GLY A 13 -18.22 -1.43 8.37
CA GLY A 13 -18.07 -2.88 8.44
C GLY A 13 -18.88 -3.63 7.38
N LEU A 14 -20.01 -3.08 6.95
CA LEU A 14 -20.90 -3.70 5.97
C LEU A 14 -20.19 -4.13 4.67
N PRO A 15 -19.41 -3.28 3.96
CA PRO A 15 -18.70 -3.71 2.76
C PRO A 15 -17.65 -4.80 3.03
N ILE A 16 -16.98 -4.76 4.19
CA ILE A 16 -16.01 -5.79 4.57
C ILE A 16 -16.72 -7.13 4.77
N LEU A 17 -17.86 -7.12 5.48
CA LEU A 17 -18.70 -8.31 5.65
C LEU A 17 -19.24 -8.81 4.32
N ALA A 18 -19.67 -7.93 3.42
CA ALA A 18 -20.12 -8.30 2.09
C ALA A 18 -18.99 -8.98 1.28
N THR A 19 -17.78 -8.44 1.29
CA THR A 19 -16.63 -9.10 0.63
C THR A 19 -16.27 -10.44 1.25
N LEU A 20 -16.44 -10.59 2.57
CA LEU A 20 -16.23 -11.86 3.27
C LEU A 20 -17.30 -12.89 2.90
N PHE A 21 -18.58 -12.52 2.85
CA PHE A 21 -19.62 -13.41 2.38
C PHE A 21 -19.42 -13.79 0.91
N TYR A 22 -18.86 -12.88 0.11
CA TYR A 22 -18.62 -13.11 -1.31
C TYR A 22 -17.50 -14.11 -1.53
N SER A 23 -16.45 -14.07 -0.71
CA SER A 23 -15.33 -15.01 -0.83
C SER A 23 -15.69 -16.46 -0.51
N ILE A 24 -16.79 -16.68 0.23
CA ILE A 24 -17.35 -18.03 0.52
C ILE A 24 -18.63 -18.33 -0.26
N ALA A 25 -19.12 -17.40 -1.09
CA ALA A 25 -20.32 -17.64 -1.88
C ALA A 25 -20.01 -18.54 -3.08
N ASP A 26 -20.88 -19.51 -3.35
CA ASP A 26 -20.81 -20.31 -4.58
C ASP A 26 -21.61 -19.64 -5.72
N GLN A 27 -22.81 -19.16 -5.41
CA GLN A 27 -23.64 -18.36 -6.29
C GLN A 27 -24.25 -17.18 -5.53
N TRP A 28 -24.11 -15.97 -6.07
CA TRP A 28 -24.63 -14.74 -5.46
C TRP A 28 -25.11 -13.73 -6.51
N ASP A 29 -26.05 -14.15 -7.35
CA ASP A 29 -26.49 -13.36 -8.50
C ASP A 29 -27.86 -12.67 -8.30
N GLU A 30 -28.69 -13.13 -7.35
CA GLU A 30 -30.11 -12.73 -7.27
C GLU A 30 -30.61 -12.29 -5.88
N THR A 31 -29.85 -12.50 -4.80
CA THR A 31 -30.32 -12.31 -3.41
C THR A 31 -29.43 -11.40 -2.57
N VAL A 32 -29.95 -10.84 -1.47
CA VAL A 32 -29.17 -10.02 -0.51
C VAL A 32 -28.12 -10.86 0.23
N LEU A 33 -28.33 -12.18 0.34
CA LEU A 33 -27.39 -13.14 0.93
C LEU A 33 -27.06 -14.24 -0.09
N PRO A 34 -25.85 -14.84 -0.05
CA PRO A 34 -25.49 -15.95 -0.91
C PRO A 34 -26.51 -17.10 -0.84
N ALA A 35 -26.85 -17.69 -1.99
CA ALA A 35 -27.76 -18.83 -2.05
C ALA A 35 -27.12 -20.11 -1.49
N SER A 36 -25.80 -20.22 -1.63
CA SER A 36 -24.99 -21.35 -1.18
C SER A 36 -23.60 -20.88 -0.76
N TYR A 37 -23.01 -21.58 0.22
CA TYR A 37 -21.67 -21.31 0.73
C TYR A 37 -20.72 -22.46 0.38
N THR A 38 -19.52 -22.13 -0.08
CA THR A 38 -18.48 -23.09 -0.45
C THR A 38 -17.10 -22.59 -0.03
N LEU A 39 -16.21 -23.53 0.32
CA LEU A 39 -14.78 -23.26 0.51
C LEU A 39 -13.96 -23.64 -0.74
N HIS A 40 -14.64 -24.03 -1.82
CA HIS A 40 -14.00 -24.45 -3.07
C HIS A 40 -13.03 -23.38 -3.61
N TRP A 41 -13.44 -22.11 -3.64
CA TRP A 41 -12.61 -21.01 -4.16
C TRP A 41 -11.30 -20.81 -3.40
N TYR A 42 -11.29 -21.05 -2.08
CA TYR A 42 -10.05 -21.04 -1.31
C TYR A 42 -9.14 -22.21 -1.73
N SER A 43 -9.70 -23.41 -1.91
CA SER A 43 -8.91 -24.57 -2.34
C SER A 43 -8.31 -24.36 -3.75
N VAL A 44 -9.06 -23.73 -4.66
CA VAL A 44 -8.59 -23.36 -6.00
C VAL A 44 -7.48 -22.31 -5.89
N MET A 45 -7.69 -21.26 -5.11
CA MET A 45 -6.71 -20.19 -4.90
C MET A 45 -5.38 -20.71 -4.36
N PHE A 46 -5.41 -21.61 -3.37
CA PHE A 46 -4.20 -22.20 -2.77
C PHE A 46 -3.58 -23.31 -3.62
N SER A 47 -4.30 -23.85 -4.60
CA SER A 47 -3.78 -24.86 -5.53
C SER A 47 -3.17 -24.24 -6.79
N ASP A 48 -3.44 -22.95 -7.05
CA ASP A 48 -2.89 -22.22 -8.19
C ASP A 48 -1.48 -21.68 -7.89
N PRO A 49 -0.42 -22.22 -8.54
CA PRO A 49 0.95 -21.78 -8.32
C PRO A 49 1.18 -20.32 -8.75
N GLU A 50 0.42 -19.78 -9.71
CA GLU A 50 0.55 -18.39 -10.14
C GLU A 50 0.05 -17.43 -9.05
N VAL A 51 -1.07 -17.77 -8.42
CA VAL A 51 -1.62 -16.99 -7.29
C VAL A 51 -0.66 -17.00 -6.10
N LEU A 52 -0.14 -18.17 -5.74
CA LEU A 52 0.86 -18.29 -4.67
C LEU A 52 2.13 -17.48 -4.97
N ALA A 53 2.60 -17.53 -6.22
CA ALA A 53 3.75 -16.73 -6.65
C ALA A 53 3.45 -15.22 -6.60
N ALA A 54 2.24 -14.78 -6.97
CA ALA A 54 1.82 -13.39 -6.89
C ALA A 54 1.75 -12.88 -5.45
N ILE A 55 1.24 -13.70 -4.51
CA ILE A 55 1.25 -13.40 -3.07
C ILE A 55 2.70 -13.24 -2.58
N GLY A 56 3.57 -14.19 -2.93
CA GLY A 56 4.99 -14.15 -2.56
C GLY A 56 5.72 -12.90 -3.09
N ARG A 57 5.52 -12.55 -4.36
CA ARG A 57 6.08 -11.33 -4.98
C ARG A 57 5.59 -10.07 -4.27
N SER A 58 4.29 -10.00 -3.95
CA SER A 58 3.69 -8.86 -3.26
C SER A 58 4.25 -8.70 -1.85
N LEU A 59 4.37 -9.80 -1.10
CA LEU A 59 4.94 -9.80 0.24
C LEU A 59 6.43 -9.41 0.23
N LEU A 60 7.18 -9.90 -0.75
CA LEU A 60 8.60 -9.56 -0.93
C LEU A 60 8.76 -8.06 -1.21
N VAL A 61 7.99 -7.48 -2.14
CA VAL A 61 8.02 -6.05 -2.44
C VAL A 61 7.63 -5.21 -1.23
N ALA A 62 6.52 -5.55 -0.57
CA ALA A 62 6.04 -4.83 0.60
C ALA A 62 7.06 -4.89 1.76
N GLY A 63 7.54 -6.08 2.08
CA GLY A 63 8.53 -6.30 3.15
C GLY A 63 9.84 -5.58 2.87
N ALA A 64 10.39 -5.70 1.67
CA ALA A 64 11.62 -4.99 1.28
C ALA A 64 11.45 -3.47 1.34
N THR A 65 10.31 -2.93 0.89
CA THR A 65 10.02 -1.50 0.96
C THR A 65 10.00 -1.02 2.40
N VAL A 66 9.28 -1.72 3.28
CA VAL A 66 9.17 -1.36 4.70
C VAL A 66 10.54 -1.42 5.37
N LEU A 67 11.29 -2.50 5.20
CA LEU A 67 12.62 -2.66 5.78
C LEU A 67 13.58 -1.56 5.34
N LEU A 68 13.64 -1.26 4.04
CA LEU A 68 14.51 -0.21 3.52
C LEU A 68 14.08 1.17 4.02
N ASN A 69 12.78 1.45 4.10
CA ASN A 69 12.31 2.73 4.62
C ASN A 69 12.60 2.90 6.12
N LEU A 70 12.51 1.82 6.91
CA LEU A 70 12.88 1.83 8.32
C LEU A 70 14.39 2.06 8.50
N ILE A 71 15.23 1.43 7.68
CA ILE A 71 16.69 1.54 7.81
C ILE A 71 17.21 2.89 7.30
N LEU A 72 16.61 3.45 6.25
CA LEU A 72 17.11 4.65 5.59
C LEU A 72 16.33 5.91 5.98
N PHE A 73 15.02 5.92 5.78
CA PHE A 73 14.24 7.16 5.91
C PHE A 73 13.94 7.52 7.35
N VAL A 74 13.61 6.55 8.22
CA VAL A 74 13.35 6.83 9.64
C VAL A 74 14.54 7.53 10.31
N PRO A 75 15.78 7.00 10.26
CA PRO A 75 16.91 7.69 10.88
C PRO A 75 17.21 9.03 10.19
N THR A 76 17.02 9.13 8.87
CA THR A 76 17.20 10.41 8.14
C THR A 76 16.24 11.49 8.66
N VAL A 77 14.96 11.16 8.82
CA VAL A 77 13.95 12.10 9.35
C VAL A 77 14.25 12.46 10.80
N LEU A 78 14.60 11.47 11.63
CA LEU A 78 15.00 11.69 13.02
C LEU A 78 16.19 12.67 13.13
N ILE A 79 17.29 12.39 12.42
CA ILE A 79 18.49 13.23 12.45
C ILE A 79 18.17 14.66 12.01
N ILE A 80 17.41 14.83 10.92
CA ILE A 80 17.05 16.16 10.43
C ILE A 80 16.18 16.91 11.44
N SER A 81 15.19 16.22 12.02
CA SER A 81 14.26 16.85 12.98
C SER A 81 14.93 17.26 14.29
N LEU A 82 15.91 16.49 14.77
CA LEU A 82 16.57 16.73 16.06
C LEU A 82 17.79 17.64 15.95
N PHE A 83 18.60 17.49 14.90
CA PHE A 83 19.89 18.20 14.79
C PHE A 83 19.91 19.31 13.74
N LEU A 84 19.06 19.25 12.71
CA LEU A 84 19.09 20.16 11.57
C LEU A 84 17.73 20.81 11.27
N PRO A 85 17.09 21.50 12.24
CA PRO A 85 15.73 22.05 12.05
C PRO A 85 15.66 23.05 10.89
N LYS A 86 16.78 23.69 10.52
CA LYS A 86 16.85 24.62 9.38
C LYS A 86 16.52 23.99 8.03
N VAL A 87 16.76 22.69 7.83
CA VAL A 87 16.47 21.97 6.57
C VAL A 87 15.19 21.11 6.65
N GLN A 88 14.51 21.09 7.79
CA GLN A 88 13.30 20.31 7.99
C GLN A 88 12.19 20.69 7.01
N GLY A 89 12.08 21.98 6.64
CA GLY A 89 11.11 22.45 5.64
C GLY A 89 11.33 21.85 4.26
N ALA A 90 12.58 21.76 3.80
CA ALA A 90 12.92 21.13 2.53
C ALA A 90 12.65 19.63 2.55
N MET A 91 13.01 18.94 3.64
CA MET A 91 12.70 17.52 3.82
C MET A 91 11.20 17.25 3.79
N ARG A 92 10.40 18.09 4.47
CA ARG A 92 8.93 18.00 4.44
C ARG A 92 8.39 18.14 3.03
N LEU A 93 8.89 19.12 2.27
CA LEU A 93 8.47 19.34 0.89
C LEU A 93 8.80 18.14 0.00
N LEU A 94 10.02 17.60 0.10
CA LEU A 94 10.43 16.41 -0.66
C LEU A 94 9.61 15.18 -0.29
N ALA A 95 9.35 14.96 1.00
CA ALA A 95 8.54 13.82 1.46
C ALA A 95 7.08 13.91 1.03
N MET A 96 6.53 15.11 0.89
CA MET A 96 5.12 15.34 0.49
C MET A 96 4.93 15.45 -1.01
N LEU A 97 6.00 15.65 -1.79
CA LEU A 97 5.97 15.80 -3.24
C LEU A 97 5.21 14.65 -3.95
N PRO A 98 5.36 13.36 -3.56
CA PRO A 98 4.63 12.26 -4.19
C PRO A 98 3.10 12.37 -4.04
N PHE A 99 2.60 13.01 -2.98
CA PHE A 99 1.16 13.23 -2.79
C PHE A 99 0.60 14.39 -3.61
N ALA A 100 1.44 15.33 -4.02
CA ALA A 100 1.01 16.44 -4.85
C ALA A 100 0.63 16.00 -6.27
N LEU A 101 1.13 14.84 -6.71
CA LEU A 101 0.93 14.31 -8.05
C LEU A 101 -0.06 13.14 -8.03
N PRO A 102 -0.99 13.08 -9.00
CA PRO A 102 -1.87 11.92 -9.17
C PRO A 102 -1.06 10.64 -9.39
N GLY A 103 -1.44 9.55 -8.69
CA GLY A 103 -0.70 8.28 -8.75
C GLY A 103 -0.57 7.70 -10.16
N VAL A 104 -1.59 7.88 -11.01
CA VAL A 104 -1.56 7.43 -12.42
C VAL A 104 -0.48 8.16 -13.22
N ILE A 105 -0.32 9.47 -13.00
CA ILE A 105 0.69 10.28 -13.71
C ILE A 105 2.10 9.84 -13.30
N LEU A 106 2.34 9.61 -12.01
CA LEU A 106 3.60 9.07 -11.50
C LEU A 106 3.91 7.69 -12.09
N ALA A 107 2.94 6.78 -12.09
CA ALA A 107 3.11 5.43 -12.63
C ALA A 107 3.47 5.45 -14.12
N VAL A 108 2.72 6.20 -14.93
CA VAL A 108 2.98 6.32 -16.37
C VAL A 108 4.33 6.98 -16.62
N GLY A 109 4.68 8.04 -15.88
CA GLY A 109 5.97 8.71 -15.99
C GLY A 109 7.15 7.79 -15.67
N LEU A 110 7.06 7.03 -14.57
CA LEU A 110 8.07 6.04 -14.20
C LEU A 110 8.22 4.97 -15.29
N ILE A 111 7.11 4.40 -15.78
CA ILE A 111 7.16 3.40 -16.84
C ILE A 111 7.82 3.98 -18.10
N GLN A 112 7.43 5.18 -18.55
CA GLN A 112 8.02 5.78 -19.75
C GLN A 112 9.54 6.00 -19.61
N ILE A 113 9.99 6.53 -18.47
CA ILE A 113 11.41 6.80 -18.20
C ILE A 113 12.22 5.50 -18.13
N TYR A 114 11.70 4.50 -17.40
CA TYR A 114 12.41 3.25 -17.13
C TYR A 114 12.13 2.13 -18.14
N SER A 115 11.40 2.40 -19.24
CA SER A 115 11.17 1.40 -20.31
C SER A 115 12.24 1.44 -21.41
N LYS A 116 12.78 2.63 -21.74
CA LYS A 116 13.69 2.80 -22.91
C LYS A 116 14.93 3.66 -22.62
N GLY A 117 15.30 3.79 -21.35
CA GLY A 117 16.44 4.63 -20.91
C GLY A 117 17.73 3.86 -20.59
N ILE A 118 18.64 4.56 -19.91
CA ILE A 118 19.95 4.03 -19.43
C ILE A 118 19.77 2.85 -18.45
N LEU A 119 18.66 2.83 -17.72
CA LEU A 119 18.30 1.78 -16.77
C LEU A 119 16.90 1.22 -17.10
N PRO A 120 16.79 0.27 -18.05
CA PRO A 120 15.51 -0.29 -18.45
C PRO A 120 15.02 -1.32 -17.41
N ILE A 121 14.49 -0.85 -16.28
CA ILE A 121 14.01 -1.68 -15.17
C ILE A 121 12.47 -1.81 -15.15
N ALA A 122 11.76 -1.28 -16.15
CA ALA A 122 10.32 -1.46 -16.27
C ALA A 122 9.95 -2.96 -16.30
N GLY A 123 8.88 -3.32 -15.58
CA GLY A 123 8.43 -4.71 -15.45
C GLY A 123 9.27 -5.57 -14.49
N THR A 124 10.27 -5.01 -13.82
CA THR A 124 11.09 -5.74 -12.83
C THR A 124 10.68 -5.44 -11.40
N PHE A 125 11.21 -6.21 -10.45
CA PHE A 125 11.07 -5.95 -9.02
C PHE A 125 11.56 -4.55 -8.60
N TRP A 126 12.63 -4.04 -9.23
CA TRP A 126 13.32 -2.83 -8.80
C TRP A 126 12.48 -1.56 -8.98
N ILE A 127 11.77 -1.43 -10.11
CA ILE A 127 10.92 -0.25 -10.34
C ILE A 127 9.80 -0.18 -9.31
N LEU A 128 9.22 -1.33 -8.94
CA LEU A 128 8.20 -1.42 -7.91
C LEU A 128 8.77 -1.03 -6.55
N LEU A 129 9.89 -1.64 -6.14
CA LEU A 129 10.53 -1.37 -4.86
C LEU A 129 10.80 0.12 -4.64
N PHE A 130 11.50 0.76 -5.58
CA PHE A 130 11.84 2.18 -5.44
C PHE A 130 10.62 3.09 -5.57
N SER A 131 9.64 2.74 -6.42
CA SER A 131 8.40 3.52 -6.52
C SER A 131 7.61 3.50 -5.20
N TYR A 132 7.49 2.33 -4.56
CA TYR A 132 6.81 2.21 -3.27
C TYR A 132 7.58 2.87 -2.14
N MET A 133 8.92 2.81 -2.14
CA MET A 133 9.73 3.55 -1.17
C MET A 133 9.40 5.04 -1.19
N VAL A 134 9.35 5.64 -2.39
CA VAL A 134 9.01 7.06 -2.59
C VAL A 134 7.55 7.34 -2.27
N ALA A 135 6.61 6.51 -2.73
CA ALA A 135 5.18 6.69 -2.49
C ALA A 135 4.82 6.62 -0.99
N CYS A 136 5.58 5.85 -0.21
CA CYS A 136 5.37 5.70 1.23
C CYS A 136 6.05 6.78 2.10
N LEU A 137 6.87 7.66 1.51
CA LEU A 137 7.57 8.74 2.23
C LEU A 137 6.66 9.65 3.08
N PRO A 138 5.53 10.17 2.57
CA PRO A 138 4.72 11.09 3.37
C PRO A 138 4.11 10.40 4.60
N TYR A 139 3.74 9.12 4.48
CA TYR A 139 3.27 8.34 5.63
C TYR A 139 4.39 8.14 6.66
N MET A 140 5.59 7.75 6.20
CA MET A 140 6.74 7.53 7.09
C MET A 140 7.18 8.83 7.78
N TYR A 141 7.26 9.93 7.03
CA TYR A 141 7.62 11.24 7.56
C TYR A 141 6.64 11.69 8.65
N ASN A 142 5.33 11.63 8.37
CA ASN A 142 4.31 12.03 9.35
C ASN A 142 4.32 11.11 10.57
N ALA A 143 4.48 9.79 10.38
CA ALA A 143 4.56 8.85 11.50
C ALA A 143 5.73 9.17 12.44
N VAL A 144 6.91 9.45 11.88
CA VAL A 144 8.10 9.80 12.67
C VAL A 144 7.92 11.15 13.37
N ILE A 145 7.48 12.20 12.66
CA ILE A 145 7.29 13.52 13.27
C ILE A 145 6.24 13.50 14.38
N ASN A 146 5.11 12.81 14.16
CA ASN A 146 4.05 12.67 15.16
C ASN A 146 4.49 11.85 16.39
N SER A 147 5.53 11.02 16.27
CA SER A 147 6.06 10.24 17.40
C SER A 147 7.04 11.03 18.28
N ILE A 148 7.60 12.13 17.76
CA ILE A 148 8.58 12.98 18.46
C ILE A 148 7.90 14.18 19.13
N GLN A 149 6.70 14.57 18.66
CA GLN A 149 5.87 15.63 19.23
C GLN A 149 5.08 15.12 20.45
#